data_AF-A0A522SWW2-F1
#
_entry.id   AF-A0A522SWW2-F1
#
_cell.length_a   1.000
_cell.length_b   1.000
_cell.length_c   1.000
_cell.angle_alpha   90.00
_cell.angle_beta   90.00
_cell.angle_gamma   90.00
#
_symmetry.space_group_name_H-M   'P 1'
#
loop_
_entity.id
_entity.type
_entity.pdbx_description
1 polymer ?
#
loop_
_entity_poly.entity_id
_entity_poly.type
_entity_poly.pdbx_seq_one_letter_code
_entity_poly.pdbx_strand_id
1 'polypeptide(L)' 'VQKMNQLEDLHIPPAFDFNKLNSLSAEARQKFTRIRPQTLGQASRISGVSPSDVQVLMVYMGR' A
#
# COMPACT_ATOMS: atom_id res chain seq x y z
N VAL A 1 2.98 -9.16 16.43
CA VAL A 1 1.72 -8.39 16.58
C VAL A 1 1.93 -6.88 16.49
N GLN A 2 2.98 -6.30 17.09
CA GLN A 2 3.22 -4.83 17.09
C GLN A 2 3.34 -4.17 15.70
N LYS A 3 3.93 -4.86 14.71
CA LYS A 3 4.14 -4.31 13.35
C LYS A 3 2.83 -4.06 12.57
N MET A 4 1.78 -4.84 12.85
CA MET A 4 0.48 -4.69 12.17
C MET A 4 -0.25 -3.42 12.61
N ASN A 5 -0.20 -3.07 13.90
CA ASN A 5 -0.83 -1.84 14.39
C ASN A 5 -0.21 -0.58 13.76
N GLN A 6 1.10 -0.59 13.52
CA GLN A 6 1.79 0.55 12.90
C GLN A 6 1.35 0.82 11.45
N LEU A 7 0.84 -0.19 10.75
CA LEU A 7 0.37 -0.05 9.36
C LEU A 7 -1.07 0.46 9.28
N GLU A 8 -1.89 0.17 10.29
CA GLU A 8 -3.29 0.61 10.35
C GLU A 8 -3.39 2.13 10.57
N ASP A 9 -2.43 2.72 11.31
CA ASP A 9 -2.35 4.19 11.50
C ASP A 9 -1.83 4.95 10.27
N LEU A 10 -1.17 4.25 9.33
CA LEU A 10 -0.60 4.88 8.14
C LEU A 10 -1.65 5.00 7.04
N HIS A 11 -2.18 6.20 6.92
CA HIS A 11 -3.24 6.52 5.97
C HIS A 11 -2.70 6.80 4.57
N ILE A 12 -3.43 6.28 3.58
CA ILE A 12 -3.19 6.49 2.17
C ILE A 12 -4.11 7.62 1.70
N PRO A 13 -3.57 8.72 1.13
CA PRO A 13 -4.41 9.79 0.61
C PRO A 13 -5.39 9.26 -0.46
N PRO A 14 -6.67 9.65 -0.45
CA PRO A 14 -7.65 9.15 -1.41
C PRO A 14 -7.37 9.57 -2.86
N ALA A 15 -6.63 10.67 -3.03
CA ALA A 15 -6.17 11.17 -4.34
C ALA A 15 -4.81 10.58 -4.77
N PHE A 16 -4.32 9.55 -4.06
CA PHE A 16 -3.04 8.93 -4.38
C PHE A 16 -3.10 8.16 -5.70
N ASP A 17 -2.19 8.49 -6.61
CA ASP A 17 -2.07 7.81 -7.90
C ASP A 17 -1.01 6.70 -7.83
N PHE A 18 -1.48 5.47 -7.62
CA PHE A 18 -0.63 4.27 -7.57
C PHE A 18 0.11 4.02 -8.89
N ASN A 19 -0.34 4.58 -10.02
CA ASN A 19 0.34 4.41 -11.31
C ASN A 19 1.65 5.19 -11.39
N LYS A 20 1.82 6.24 -10.57
CA LYS A 20 3.06 7.01 -10.52
C LYS A 20 4.19 6.27 -9.80
N LEU A 21 3.86 5.22 -9.05
CA LEU A 21 4.81 4.37 -8.35
C LEU A 21 5.29 3.23 -9.27
N ASN A 22 6.37 3.50 -10.01
CA ASN A 22 7.02 2.50 -10.87
C ASN A 22 7.61 1.33 -10.08
N SER A 23 7.99 1.56 -8.82
CA SER A 23 8.56 0.56 -7.91
C SER A 23 7.55 -0.47 -7.40
N LEU A 24 6.25 -0.24 -7.58
CA LEU A 24 5.23 -1.24 -7.29
C LEU A 24 5.19 -2.32 -8.38
N SER A 25 4.80 -3.52 -8.02
CA SER A 25 4.44 -4.54 -9.01
C SER A 25 3.21 -4.11 -9.81
N ALA A 26 3.09 -4.61 -11.05
CA ALA A 26 1.92 -4.35 -11.88
C ALA A 26 0.63 -4.86 -11.22
N GLU A 27 0.70 -6.01 -10.54
CA GLU A 27 -0.42 -6.61 -9.82
C GLU A 27 -0.85 -5.74 -8.63
N ALA A 28 0.10 -5.26 -7.82
CA ALA A 28 -0.19 -4.35 -6.72
C ALA A 28 -0.80 -3.03 -7.21
N ARG A 29 -0.25 -2.41 -8.27
CA ARG A 29 -0.83 -1.19 -8.87
C ARG A 29 -2.28 -1.39 -9.30
N GLN A 30 -2.57 -2.48 -10.03
CA GLN A 30 -3.93 -2.79 -10.48
C GLN A 30 -4.87 -2.97 -9.29
N LYS A 31 -4.45 -3.74 -8.28
CA LYS A 31 -5.26 -4.03 -7.09
C LYS A 31 -5.47 -2.79 -6.23
N PHE A 32 -4.44 -2.00 -5.97
CA PHE A 32 -4.56 -0.76 -5.21
C PHE A 32 -5.42 0.28 -5.92
N THR A 33 -5.30 0.40 -7.25
CA THR A 33 -6.15 1.30 -8.03
C THR A 33 -7.63 0.89 -8.00
N ARG A 34 -7.90 -0.42 -8.01
CA ARG A 34 -9.26 -0.99 -7.95
C ARG A 34 -9.87 -0.94 -6.55
N ILE A 35 -9.12 -1.34 -5.53
CA ILE A 35 -9.60 -1.49 -4.14
C ILE A 35 -9.54 -0.17 -3.39
N ARG A 36 -8.57 0.68 -3.71
CA ARG A 36 -8.27 1.95 -3.03
C ARG A 36 -8.19 1.79 -1.52
N PRO A 37 -7.18 1.06 -1.01
CA PRO A 37 -7.00 0.92 0.43
C PRO A 37 -6.81 2.29 1.09
N GLN A 38 -7.44 2.49 2.24
CA GLN A 38 -7.34 3.71 3.03
C GLN A 38 -6.12 3.70 3.96
N THR A 39 -5.57 2.52 4.26
CA THR A 39 -4.41 2.34 5.14
C THR A 39 -3.42 1.35 4.55
N LEU A 40 -2.15 1.43 4.96
CA LEU A 40 -1.15 0.41 4.61
C LEU A 40 -1.51 -0.96 5.17
N GLY A 41 -2.15 -1.01 6.33
CA GLY A 41 -2.64 -2.25 6.94
C GLY A 41 -3.68 -2.93 6.05
N GLN A 42 -4.62 -2.15 5.48
CA GLN A 42 -5.56 -2.65 4.50
C GLN A 42 -4.86 -3.10 3.21
N ALA A 43 -3.90 -2.31 2.70
CA ALA A 43 -3.11 -2.66 1.52
C ALA A 43 -2.39 -4.00 1.69
N SER A 44 -1.83 -4.27 2.87
CA SER A 44 -1.13 -5.51 3.20
C SER A 44 -2.02 -6.75 3.27
N ARG A 45 -3.34 -6.58 3.43
CA ARG A 45 -4.30 -7.70 3.47
C ARG A 45 -4.89 -8.03 2.10
N ILE A 46 -4.56 -7.25 1.07
CA ILE A 46 -5.03 -7.49 -0.29
C ILE A 46 -4.34 -8.75 -0.84
N SER A 47 -5.13 -9.76 -1.18
CA SER A 47 -4.62 -11.01 -1.73
C SER A 47 -3.80 -10.75 -3.00
N GLY A 48 -2.61 -11.35 -3.07
CA GLY A 48 -1.63 -11.19 -4.17
C GLY A 48 -0.91 -9.84 -4.22
N VAL A 49 -1.03 -9.01 -3.17
CA VAL A 49 -0.06 -7.93 -2.95
C VAL A 49 1.11 -8.49 -2.15
N SER A 50 2.33 -8.20 -2.58
CA SER A 50 3.52 -8.68 -1.88
C SER A 50 3.88 -7.78 -0.69
N PRO A 51 4.56 -8.31 0.35
CA PRO A 51 5.10 -7.48 1.43
C PRO A 51 6.07 -6.39 0.94
N SER A 52 6.75 -6.62 -0.19
CA SER A 52 7.66 -5.65 -0.81
C SER A 52 6.89 -4.45 -1.37
N ASP A 53 5.72 -4.67 -1.99
CA ASP A 53 4.87 -3.59 -2.50
C ASP A 53 4.37 -2.68 -1.37
N VAL A 54 4.01 -3.27 -0.23
CA VAL A 54 3.60 -2.53 0.97
C VAL A 54 4.77 -1.70 1.53
N GLN A 55 5.98 -2.24 1.53
CA GLN A 55 7.18 -1.50 1.95
C GLN A 55 7.49 -0.33 1.01
N VAL A 56 7.39 -0.52 -0.31
CA VAL A 56 7.54 0.57 -1.29
C VAL A 56 6.56 1.70 -0.99
N LEU A 57 5.31 1.36 -0.69
CA LEU A 57 4.28 2.33 -0.35
C LEU A 57 4.56 3.03 0.98
N MET A 58 5.07 2.29 1.98
CA MET A 58 5.50 2.85 3.26
C MET A 58 6.63 3.87 3.11
N VAL A 59 7.66 3.52 2.33
CA VAL A 59 8.81 4.40 2.07
C VAL A 59 8.37 5.66 1.33
N TYR A 60 7.49 5.50 0.34
CA TYR A 60 6.93 6.64 -0.38
C TYR A 60 6.14 7.60 0.53
N MET A 61 5.47 7.07 1.56
CA MET A 61 4.73 7.87 2.55
C MET A 61 5.63 8.59 3.56
N GLY A 62 6.96 8.51 3.42
CA GLY A 62 7.91 9.28 4.21
C GLY A 62 8.35 8.59 5.50
N ARG A 63 8.49 7.27 5.49
CA ARG A 63 9.18 6.51 6.54
C ARG A 63 10.39 5.76 6.02
#